data_AF-A0A0V0SI94-F1
#
_entry.id   AF-A0A0V0SI94-F1
#
_cell.length_a   1.000
_cell.length_b   1.000
_cell.length_c   1.000
_cell.angle_alpha   90.00
_cell.angle_beta   90.00
_cell.angle_gamma   90.00
#
_symmetry.space_group_name_H-M   'P 1'
#
loop_
_entity.id
_entity.type
_entity.pdbx_description
1 polymer ?
#
loop_
_entity_poly.entity_id
_entity_poly.type
_entity_poly.pdbx_seq_one_letter_code
_entity_poly.pdbx_strand_id
1 'polypeptide(L)'
;LRSSHSCVYSYILGEMSSSMMDRVENFREMLTLKLRENNKFNAFLATLESKTGVDRFYIAIGMFLLFCIYLIFGYLAQLLCNLAGFAYPAYASFFAVQSPDKKDDTHWLTYWVVFGFFNVIEFASGFLLSWFPIYYLAKFLLLLYLYIPATRGAEKLYEKVVIPTMARLNECMEKNTAVYDEKKGKKN
;
A
#
# COMPACT_ATOMS: atom_id res chain seq x y z
N LEU A 1 2.43 -45.57 -11.24
CA LEU A 1 1.60 -44.46 -10.71
C LEU A 1 2.37 -43.49 -9.79
N ARG A 2 3.26 -43.94 -8.88
CA ARG A 2 4.02 -43.06 -7.97
C ARG A 2 5.11 -42.17 -8.61
N SER A 3 5.60 -42.53 -9.80
CA SER A 3 6.68 -41.80 -10.51
C SER A 3 6.19 -40.55 -11.28
N SER A 4 4.93 -40.52 -11.71
CA SER A 4 4.39 -39.40 -12.51
C SER A 4 4.13 -38.14 -11.66
N HIS A 5 3.72 -38.30 -10.40
CA HIS A 5 3.45 -37.16 -9.51
C HIS A 5 4.71 -36.39 -9.10
N SER A 6 5.87 -37.05 -8.95
CA SER A 6 7.14 -36.37 -8.66
C SER A 6 7.64 -35.54 -9.84
N CYS A 7 7.41 -36.00 -11.07
CA CYS A 7 7.80 -35.28 -12.29
C CYS A 7 6.96 -34.01 -12.49
N VAL A 8 5.65 -34.08 -12.27
CA VAL A 8 4.75 -32.92 -12.35
C VAL A 8 5.10 -31.89 -11.28
N TYR A 9 5.42 -32.31 -10.04
CA TYR A 9 5.87 -31.37 -9.01
C TYR A 9 7.20 -30.72 -9.35
N SER A 10 8.18 -31.44 -9.90
CA SER A 10 9.45 -30.85 -10.34
C SER A 10 9.27 -29.91 -11.53
N TYR A 11 8.31 -30.19 -12.42
CA TYR A 11 8.02 -29.35 -13.57
C TYR A 11 7.32 -28.05 -13.14
N ILE A 12 6.32 -28.13 -12.25
CA ILE A 12 5.63 -26.95 -11.71
C ILE A 12 6.54 -26.13 -10.78
N LEU A 13 7.37 -26.77 -9.93
CA LEU A 13 8.39 -26.06 -9.15
C LEU A 13 9.45 -25.43 -10.06
N GLY A 14 9.81 -26.09 -11.16
CA GLY A 14 10.73 -25.60 -12.18
C GLY A 14 10.17 -24.39 -12.93
N GLU A 15 8.94 -24.45 -13.43
CA GLU A 15 8.25 -23.33 -14.11
C GLU A 15 7.94 -22.17 -13.18
N MET A 16 7.56 -22.45 -11.92
CA MET A 16 7.35 -21.41 -10.93
C MET A 16 8.68 -20.75 -10.54
N SER A 17 9.77 -21.52 -10.42
CA SER A 17 11.10 -20.98 -10.16
C SER A 17 11.63 -20.19 -11.36
N SER A 18 11.47 -20.66 -12.60
CA SER A 18 11.95 -19.96 -13.79
C SER A 18 11.17 -18.66 -14.03
N SER A 19 9.84 -18.70 -13.91
CA SER A 19 9.02 -17.49 -14.03
C SER A 19 9.26 -16.48 -12.90
N MET A 20 9.59 -16.95 -11.70
CA MET A 20 9.99 -16.09 -10.58
C MET A 20 11.37 -15.48 -10.82
N MET A 21 12.34 -16.27 -11.30
CA MET A 21 13.67 -15.79 -11.64
C MET A 21 13.63 -14.76 -12.79
N ASP A 22 12.83 -14.99 -13.83
CA ASP A 22 12.63 -14.02 -14.91
C ASP A 22 12.03 -12.70 -14.40
N ARG A 23 11.08 -12.75 -13.47
CA ARG A 23 10.53 -11.53 -12.84
C ARG A 23 11.58 -10.81 -12.00
N VAL A 24 12.43 -11.56 -11.29
CA VAL A 24 13.53 -11.02 -10.49
C VAL A 24 14.60 -10.38 -11.39
N GLU A 25 14.95 -11.00 -12.50
CA GLU A 25 15.92 -10.50 -13.49
C GLU A 25 15.40 -9.23 -14.16
N ASN A 26 14.15 -9.23 -14.64
CA ASN A 26 13.52 -8.05 -15.24
C ASN A 26 13.41 -6.89 -14.24
N PHE A 27 13.10 -7.17 -12.98
CA PHE A 27 13.05 -6.15 -11.94
C PHE A 27 14.44 -5.63 -11.59
N ARG A 28 15.45 -6.52 -11.56
CA ARG A 28 16.86 -6.15 -11.37
C ARG A 28 17.33 -5.23 -12.49
N GLU A 29 17.03 -5.55 -13.74
CA GLU A 29 17.31 -4.73 -14.93
C GLU A 29 16.60 -3.37 -14.87
N MET A 30 15.32 -3.35 -14.51
CA MET A 30 14.56 -2.10 -14.36
C MET A 30 15.14 -1.20 -13.25
N LEU A 31 15.58 -1.81 -12.15
CA LEU A 31 16.25 -1.11 -11.07
C LEU A 31 17.62 -0.62 -11.49
N THR A 32 18.47 -1.45 -12.10
CA THR A 32 19.79 -0.99 -12.59
C THR A 32 19.65 0.15 -13.60
N LEU A 33 18.63 0.14 -14.46
CA LEU A 33 18.34 1.25 -15.37
C LEU A 33 17.96 2.54 -14.62
N LYS A 34 17.05 2.49 -13.64
CA LYS A 34 16.69 3.67 -12.81
C LYS A 34 17.82 4.14 -11.92
N LEU A 35 18.64 3.22 -11.41
CA LEU A 35 19.82 3.55 -10.63
C LEU A 35 20.91 4.21 -11.49
N ARG A 36 20.92 3.96 -12.81
CA ARG A 36 21.86 4.59 -13.76
C ARG A 36 21.40 5.96 -14.24
N GLU A 37 20.19 6.37 -13.87
CA GLU A 37 19.66 7.70 -14.16
C GLU A 37 20.46 8.79 -13.41
N ASN A 38 20.75 9.90 -14.08
CA ASN A 38 21.59 10.97 -13.54
C ASN A 38 20.81 11.86 -12.58
N ASN A 39 20.66 11.40 -11.34
CA ASN A 39 20.08 12.14 -10.23
C ASN A 39 21.08 12.26 -9.07
N LYS A 40 20.88 13.22 -8.16
CA LYS A 40 21.73 13.43 -6.96
C LYS A 40 21.90 12.15 -6.11
N PHE A 41 20.91 11.27 -6.14
CA PHE A 41 20.94 9.96 -5.50
C PHE A 41 22.00 9.02 -6.12
N ASN A 42 22.18 9.04 -7.44
CA ASN A 42 23.19 8.23 -8.12
C ASN A 42 24.61 8.72 -7.80
N ALA A 43 24.81 10.04 -7.66
CA ALA A 43 26.10 10.59 -7.20
C ALA A 43 26.46 10.11 -5.78
N PHE A 44 25.47 10.04 -4.89
CA PHE A 44 25.64 9.48 -3.55
C PHE A 44 25.94 7.98 -3.59
N LEU A 45 25.19 7.22 -4.40
CA LEU A 45 25.42 5.78 -4.61
C LEU A 45 26.80 5.48 -5.22
N ALA A 46 27.26 6.27 -6.19
CA ALA A 46 28.59 6.15 -6.79
C ALA A 46 29.71 6.45 -5.79
N THR A 47 29.48 7.38 -4.86
CA THR A 47 30.41 7.66 -3.75
C THR A 47 30.49 6.49 -2.77
N LEU A 48 29.38 5.77 -2.56
CA LEU A 48 29.34 4.57 -1.72
C LEU A 48 29.93 3.34 -2.43
N GLU A 49 29.66 3.17 -3.72
CA GLU A 49 30.25 2.13 -4.56
C GLU A 49 31.77 2.24 -4.60
N SER A 50 32.32 3.44 -4.82
CA SER A 50 33.77 3.65 -4.87
C SER A 50 34.48 3.39 -3.52
N LYS A 51 33.77 3.52 -2.40
CA LYS A 51 34.31 3.23 -1.06
C LYS A 51 34.16 1.77 -0.62
N THR A 52 33.11 1.09 -1.07
CA THR A 52 32.76 -0.26 -0.60
C THR A 52 33.09 -1.35 -1.61
N GLY A 53 33.23 -1.02 -2.90
CA GLY A 53 33.50 -1.98 -3.98
C GLY A 53 32.31 -2.91 -4.29
N VAL A 54 31.12 -2.62 -3.75
CA VAL A 54 29.92 -3.43 -3.91
C VAL A 54 29.00 -2.80 -4.97
N ASP A 55 28.37 -3.65 -5.80
CA ASP A 55 27.39 -3.25 -6.80
C ASP A 55 26.26 -2.38 -6.21
N ARG A 56 25.92 -1.30 -6.92
CA ARG A 56 24.90 -0.29 -6.51
C ARG A 56 23.55 -0.91 -6.14
N PHE A 57 23.19 -2.01 -6.79
CA PHE A 57 21.95 -2.76 -6.53
C PHE A 57 21.88 -3.29 -5.09
N TYR A 58 22.96 -3.91 -4.61
CA TYR A 58 23.01 -4.45 -3.25
C TYR A 58 23.08 -3.35 -2.19
N ILE A 59 23.72 -2.22 -2.51
CA ILE A 59 23.74 -1.03 -1.64
C ILE A 59 22.32 -0.46 -1.48
N ALA A 60 21.56 -0.35 -2.58
CA ALA A 60 20.17 0.13 -2.54
C ALA A 60 19.27 -0.82 -1.74
N ILE A 61 19.42 -2.14 -1.91
CA ILE A 61 18.71 -3.14 -1.12
C ILE A 61 19.09 -3.03 0.36
N GLY A 62 20.38 -2.91 0.68
CA GLY A 62 20.87 -2.75 2.04
C GLY A 62 20.30 -1.49 2.73
N MET A 63 20.28 -0.35 2.02
CA MET A 63 19.66 0.87 2.52
C MET A 63 18.16 0.73 2.71
N PHE A 64 17.46 0.04 1.79
CA PHE A 64 16.03 -0.23 1.92
C PHE A 64 15.73 -1.13 3.12
N LEU A 65 16.50 -2.19 3.32
CA LEU A 65 16.37 -3.09 4.47
C LEU A 65 16.68 -2.36 5.78
N LEU A 66 17.74 -1.55 5.83
CA LEU A 66 18.05 -0.71 6.98
C LEU A 66 16.94 0.30 7.27
N PHE A 67 16.34 0.89 6.24
CA PHE A 67 15.18 1.77 6.38
C PHE A 67 13.97 1.01 6.94
N CYS A 68 13.67 -0.18 6.43
CA CYS A 68 12.63 -1.04 6.98
C CYS A 68 12.90 -1.44 8.44
N ILE A 69 14.14 -1.79 8.80
CA ILE A 69 14.53 -2.10 10.18
C ILE A 69 14.40 -0.88 11.08
N TYR A 70 14.81 0.29 10.62
CA TYR A 70 14.63 1.56 11.34
C TYR A 70 13.15 1.87 11.58
N LEU A 71 12.28 1.56 10.62
CA LEU A 71 10.83 1.69 10.78
C LEU A 71 10.23 0.69 11.78
N ILE A 72 10.88 -0.43 12.06
CA ILE A 72 10.42 -1.43 13.03
C ILE A 72 10.81 -1.05 14.48
N PHE A 73 11.98 -0.44 14.68
CA PHE A 73 12.51 -0.14 16.02
C PHE A 73 12.45 1.34 16.44
N GLY A 74 12.19 2.26 15.50
CA GLY A 74 12.26 3.69 15.76
C GLY A 74 10.96 4.28 16.32
N TYR A 75 11.04 4.99 17.45
CA TYR A 75 9.92 5.78 18.02
C TYR A 75 9.39 6.87 17.05
N LEU A 76 10.22 7.31 16.10
CA LEU A 76 9.86 8.27 15.04
C LEU A 76 9.22 7.62 13.79
N ALA A 77 9.20 6.30 13.68
CA ALA A 77 8.70 5.59 12.51
C ALA A 77 7.21 5.85 12.26
N GLN A 78 6.42 5.91 13.33
CA GLN A 78 4.99 6.19 13.25
C GLN A 78 4.71 7.62 12.76
N LEU A 79 5.49 8.60 13.22
CA LEU A 79 5.40 9.98 12.74
C LEU A 79 5.79 10.07 11.26
N LEU A 80 6.89 9.44 10.86
CA LEU A 80 7.36 9.43 9.46
C LEU A 80 6.37 8.74 8.51
N CYS A 81 5.81 7.59 8.90
CA CYS A 81 4.80 6.90 8.10
C CYS A 81 3.51 7.71 7.97
N ASN A 82 3.03 8.29 9.07
CA ASN A 82 1.80 9.10 9.02
C ASN A 82 2.02 10.40 8.27
N LEU A 83 3.19 11.04 8.40
CA LEU A 83 3.54 12.24 7.64
C LEU A 83 3.69 11.93 6.15
N ALA A 84 4.36 10.84 5.78
CA ALA A 84 4.50 10.43 4.37
C ALA A 84 3.15 10.02 3.75
N GLY A 85 2.35 9.26 4.50
CA GLY A 85 0.99 8.85 4.11
C GLY A 85 -0.01 10.01 4.06
N PHE A 86 0.27 11.13 4.72
CA PHE A 86 -0.54 12.34 4.65
C PHE A 86 -0.03 13.32 3.58
N ALA A 87 1.26 13.64 3.58
CA ALA A 87 1.83 14.75 2.82
C ALA A 87 1.76 14.54 1.31
N TYR A 88 2.09 13.33 0.83
CA TYR A 88 2.07 13.07 -0.61
C TYR A 88 0.65 13.03 -1.18
N PRO A 89 -0.32 12.31 -0.59
CA PRO A 89 -1.72 12.34 -1.04
C PRO A 89 -2.38 13.71 -0.86
N ALA A 90 -2.01 14.48 0.17
CA ALA A 90 -2.49 15.86 0.34
C ALA A 90 -1.98 16.75 -0.80
N TYR A 91 -0.70 16.63 -1.17
CA TYR A 91 -0.14 17.33 -2.33
C TYR A 91 -0.86 16.93 -3.61
N ALA A 92 -1.01 15.63 -3.88
CA ALA A 92 -1.65 15.15 -5.09
C ALA A 92 -3.15 15.49 -5.16
N SER A 93 -3.86 15.45 -4.02
CA SER A 93 -5.26 15.88 -3.92
C SER A 93 -5.42 17.37 -4.22
N PHE A 94 -4.46 18.21 -3.82
CA PHE A 94 -4.48 19.65 -4.12
C PHE A 94 -4.42 19.93 -5.62
N PHE A 95 -3.67 19.13 -6.39
CA PHE A 95 -3.65 19.23 -7.85
C PHE A 95 -4.89 18.59 -8.50
N ALA A 96 -5.39 17.49 -7.94
CA ALA A 96 -6.61 16.85 -8.41
C ALA A 96 -7.84 17.77 -8.30
N VAL A 97 -7.99 18.51 -7.20
CA VAL A 97 -9.08 19.49 -7.00
C VAL A 97 -9.06 20.63 -8.02
N GLN A 98 -7.89 20.92 -8.61
CA GLN A 98 -7.75 21.94 -9.65
C GLN A 98 -7.98 21.38 -11.07
N SER A 99 -8.02 20.05 -11.22
CA SER A 99 -8.29 19.37 -12.47
C SER A 99 -9.80 19.34 -12.77
N PRO A 100 -10.23 19.50 -14.04
CA PRO A 100 -11.64 19.37 -14.42
C PRO A 100 -12.14 17.91 -14.43
N ASP A 101 -11.27 16.91 -14.26
CA ASP A 101 -11.60 15.49 -14.38
C ASP A 101 -12.02 14.86 -13.05
N LYS A 102 -13.30 14.50 -12.92
CA LYS A 102 -13.91 14.01 -11.65
C LYS A 102 -13.48 12.61 -11.21
N LYS A 103 -12.76 11.87 -12.06
CA LYS A 103 -12.31 10.50 -11.74
C LYS A 103 -11.21 10.49 -10.69
N ASP A 104 -10.35 11.50 -10.70
CA ASP A 104 -9.24 11.62 -9.75
C ASP A 104 -9.77 11.90 -8.33
N ASP A 105 -10.83 12.69 -8.21
CA ASP A 105 -11.48 12.99 -6.92
C ASP A 105 -11.98 11.73 -6.21
N THR A 106 -12.59 10.81 -6.96
CA THR A 106 -13.14 9.56 -6.40
C THR A 106 -12.02 8.65 -5.88
N HIS A 107 -10.88 8.64 -6.57
CA HIS A 107 -9.71 7.87 -6.17
C HIS A 107 -9.10 8.41 -4.87
N TRP A 108 -8.86 9.72 -4.79
CA TRP A 108 -8.31 10.35 -3.60
C TRP A 108 -9.26 10.27 -2.40
N LEU A 109 -10.57 10.46 -2.60
CA LEU A 109 -11.55 10.35 -1.52
C LEU A 109 -11.62 8.91 -0.96
N THR A 110 -11.57 7.90 -1.83
CA THR A 110 -11.47 6.50 -1.41
C THR A 110 -10.21 6.24 -0.59
N TYR A 111 -9.07 6.76 -1.04
CA TYR A 111 -7.81 6.69 -0.31
C TYR A 111 -7.97 7.29 1.10
N TRP A 112 -8.55 8.49 1.22
CA TRP A 112 -8.74 9.17 2.51
C TRP A 112 -9.66 8.38 3.47
N VAL A 113 -10.72 7.74 2.97
CA VAL A 113 -11.59 6.87 3.79
C VAL A 113 -10.81 5.67 4.33
N VAL A 114 -10.02 5.01 3.48
CA VAL A 114 -9.19 3.88 3.89
C VAL A 114 -8.10 4.33 4.88
N PHE A 115 -7.44 5.45 4.61
CA PHE A 115 -6.43 6.04 5.49
C PHE A 115 -7.01 6.40 6.87
N GLY A 116 -8.21 6.99 6.92
CA GLY A 116 -8.91 7.31 8.17
C GLY A 116 -9.24 6.06 8.98
N PHE A 117 -9.74 5.01 8.34
CA PHE A 117 -10.02 3.73 8.99
C PHE A 117 -8.75 3.10 9.61
N PHE A 118 -7.62 3.14 8.88
CA PHE A 118 -6.34 2.67 9.38
C PHE A 118 -5.80 3.51 10.55
N ASN A 119 -6.02 4.82 10.56
CA ASN A 119 -5.62 5.70 11.67
C ASN A 119 -6.46 5.42 12.94
N VAL A 120 -7.75 5.14 12.81
CA VAL A 120 -8.62 4.78 13.96
C VAL A 120 -8.19 3.45 14.57
N ILE A 121 -7.91 2.44 13.74
CA ILE A 121 -7.35 1.17 14.20
C ILE A 121 -5.97 1.39 14.84
N GLU A 122 -5.16 2.29 14.28
CA GLU A 122 -3.85 2.62 14.84
C GLU A 122 -3.95 3.27 16.23
N PHE A 123 -4.90 4.19 16.42
CA PHE A 123 -5.18 4.77 17.73
C PHE A 123 -5.60 3.71 18.76
N ALA A 124 -6.39 2.71 18.33
CA ALA A 124 -6.72 1.55 19.16
C ALA A 124 -5.52 0.59 19.39
N SER A 125 -4.54 0.59 18.49
CA SER A 125 -3.37 -0.29 18.54
C SER A 125 -2.26 0.16 19.50
N GLY A 126 -2.40 1.33 20.16
CA GLY A 126 -1.55 1.71 21.31
C GLY A 126 -1.44 0.63 22.38
N PHE A 127 -2.49 -0.20 22.52
CA PHE A 127 -2.54 -1.35 23.42
C PHE A 127 -1.99 -2.65 22.80
N LEU A 128 -2.06 -2.81 21.48
CA LEU A 128 -1.58 -3.99 20.73
C LEU A 128 -0.07 -3.93 20.42
N LEU A 129 0.51 -2.73 20.43
CA LEU A 129 1.91 -2.45 20.10
C LEU A 129 2.93 -3.14 21.01
N SER A 130 2.56 -3.43 22.25
CA SER A 130 3.40 -4.21 23.17
C SER A 130 3.46 -5.70 22.81
N TRP A 131 2.55 -6.21 21.96
CA TRP A 131 2.35 -7.65 21.80
C TRP A 131 2.85 -8.20 20.45
N PHE A 132 2.88 -7.41 19.37
CA PHE A 132 3.27 -7.90 18.03
C PHE A 132 4.11 -6.92 17.19
N PRO A 133 5.44 -7.10 17.07
CA PRO A 133 6.33 -6.24 16.28
C PRO A 133 6.17 -6.37 14.74
N ILE A 134 5.42 -7.37 14.25
CA ILE A 134 5.18 -7.60 12.80
C ILE A 134 4.09 -6.66 12.22
N TYR A 135 3.29 -6.02 13.07
CA TYR A 135 2.13 -5.24 12.66
C TYR A 135 2.47 -4.06 11.74
N TYR A 136 3.54 -3.30 12.02
CA TYR A 136 3.94 -2.17 11.17
C TYR A 136 4.42 -2.60 9.78
N LEU A 137 5.10 -3.74 9.67
CA LEU A 137 5.53 -4.27 8.38
C LEU A 137 4.31 -4.69 7.55
N ALA A 138 3.34 -5.37 8.16
CA ALA A 138 2.09 -5.73 7.49
C ALA A 138 1.29 -4.49 7.07
N LYS A 139 1.20 -3.46 7.92
CA LYS A 139 0.54 -2.18 7.60
C LYS A 139 1.22 -1.46 6.44
N PHE A 140 2.55 -1.38 6.44
CA PHE A 140 3.32 -0.77 5.36
C PHE A 140 3.11 -1.50 4.04
N LEU A 141 3.18 -2.83 4.04
CA LEU A 141 2.94 -3.65 2.86
C LEU A 141 1.50 -3.50 2.33
N LEU A 142 0.52 -3.39 3.21
CA LEU A 142 -0.88 -3.19 2.82
C LEU A 142 -1.12 -1.78 2.23
N LEU A 143 -0.55 -0.74 2.82
CA LEU A 143 -0.57 0.62 2.28
C LEU A 143 0.14 0.69 0.93
N LEU A 144 1.29 0.03 0.79
CA LEU A 144 2.03 -0.07 -0.46
C LEU A 144 1.22 -0.81 -1.54
N TYR A 145 0.52 -1.89 -1.17
CA TYR A 145 -0.37 -2.62 -2.06
C TYR A 145 -1.56 -1.78 -2.53
N LEU A 146 -2.09 -0.91 -1.68
CA LEU A 146 -3.15 0.05 -2.01
C LEU A 146 -2.63 1.19 -2.90
N TYR A 147 -1.38 1.61 -2.69
CA TYR A 147 -0.74 2.71 -3.41
C TYR A 147 -0.31 2.35 -4.84
N ILE A 148 0.13 1.11 -5.09
CA ILE A 148 0.65 0.71 -6.41
C ILE A 148 -0.51 0.71 -7.44
N PRO A 149 -0.48 1.58 -8.46
CA PRO A 149 -1.54 1.63 -9.47
C PRO A 149 -1.58 0.37 -10.36
N ALA A 150 -0.47 -0.38 -10.41
CA ALA A 150 -0.38 -1.63 -11.18
C ALA A 150 -1.23 -2.78 -10.58
N THR A 151 -1.50 -2.79 -9.27
CA THR A 151 -2.30 -3.83 -8.62
C THR A 151 -3.80 -3.49 -8.58
N ARG A 152 -4.16 -2.22 -8.79
CA ARG A 152 -5.54 -1.69 -8.62
C ARG A 152 -6.16 -2.14 -7.29
N GLY A 153 -5.33 -2.24 -6.26
CA GLY A 153 -5.73 -2.77 -4.95
C GLY A 153 -6.83 -1.93 -4.30
N ALA A 154 -6.70 -0.60 -4.39
CA ALA A 154 -7.70 0.35 -3.89
C ALA A 154 -9.05 0.23 -4.62
N GLU A 155 -9.03 0.04 -5.94
CA GLU A 155 -10.23 -0.12 -6.78
C GLU A 155 -11.01 -1.38 -6.40
N LYS A 156 -10.30 -2.51 -6.23
CA LYS A 156 -10.91 -3.78 -5.78
C LYS A 156 -11.47 -3.69 -4.36
N LEU A 157 -10.79 -2.96 -3.47
CA LEU A 157 -11.27 -2.76 -2.10
C LEU A 157 -12.51 -1.85 -2.09
N TYR A 158 -12.52 -0.82 -2.94
CA TYR A 158 -13.66 0.07 -3.13
C TYR A 158 -14.90 -0.70 -3.60
N GLU A 159 -14.76 -1.51 -4.65
CA GLU A 159 -15.87 -2.29 -5.19
C GLU A 159 -16.40 -3.34 -4.21
N LYS A 160 -15.51 -4.04 -3.50
CA LYS A 160 -15.91 -5.16 -2.64
C LYS A 160 -16.39 -4.77 -1.26
N VAL A 161 -15.92 -3.64 -0.71
CA VAL A 161 -16.19 -3.27 0.68
C VAL A 161 -16.94 -1.96 0.77
N VAL A 162 -16.51 -0.93 0.04
CA VAL A 162 -17.08 0.42 0.16
C VAL A 162 -18.47 0.48 -0.48
N ILE A 163 -18.64 -0.02 -1.71
CA ILE A 163 -19.94 -0.05 -2.40
C ILE A 163 -21.04 -0.76 -1.58
N PRO A 164 -20.85 -2.02 -1.11
CA PRO A 164 -21.91 -2.70 -0.36
C PRO A 164 -22.16 -2.10 1.02
N THR A 165 -21.16 -1.48 1.65
CA THR A 165 -21.34 -0.80 2.94
C THR A 165 -22.15 0.48 2.78
N MET A 166 -21.86 1.27 1.74
CA MET A 166 -22.60 2.50 1.43
C MET A 166 -24.04 2.20 1.01
N ALA A 167 -24.28 1.13 0.23
CA ALA A 167 -25.62 0.70 -0.13
C ALA A 167 -26.47 0.36 1.12
N ARG A 168 -25.90 -0.44 2.05
CA ARG A 168 -26.57 -0.79 3.32
C ARG A 168 -26.83 0.43 4.21
N LEU A 169 -25.92 1.39 4.23
CA LEU A 169 -26.08 2.62 4.99
C LEU A 169 -27.23 3.46 4.42
N ASN A 170 -27.29 3.64 3.11
CA ASN A 170 -28.36 4.38 2.45
C ASN A 170 -29.73 3.73 2.70
N GLU A 171 -29.84 2.41 2.58
CA GLU A 171 -31.07 1.67 2.91
C GLU A 171 -31.50 1.87 4.37
N CYS A 172 -30.55 1.91 5.31
CA CYS A 172 -30.84 2.14 6.73
C CYS A 172 -31.32 3.57 6.96
N MET A 173 -30.72 4.55 6.28
CA MET A 173 -31.10 5.96 6.36
C MET A 173 -32.49 6.21 5.76
N GLU A 174 -32.82 5.59 4.62
CA GLU A 174 -34.16 5.66 4.02
C GLU A 174 -35.22 5.08 4.96
N LYS A 175 -34.97 3.90 5.56
CA LYS A 175 -35.87 3.30 6.55
C LYS A 175 -36.10 4.20 7.75
N ASN A 176 -35.03 4.78 8.29
CA ASN A 176 -35.14 5.69 9.43
C ASN A 176 -35.94 6.95 9.06
N THR A 177 -35.73 7.50 7.88
CA THR A 177 -36.45 8.70 7.40
C THR A 177 -37.95 8.41 7.25
N ALA A 178 -38.32 7.27 6.65
CA ALA A 178 -39.71 6.82 6.54
C ALA A 178 -40.40 6.64 7.91
N VAL A 179 -39.69 6.08 8.89
CA VAL A 179 -40.20 5.93 10.28
C VAL A 179 -40.41 7.28 10.96
N TYR A 180 -39.55 8.28 10.69
CA TYR A 180 -39.73 9.63 11.20
C TYR A 180 -40.98 10.32 10.61
N ASP A 181 -41.19 10.16 9.30
CA ASP A 181 -42.35 10.75 8.61
C ASP A 181 -43.68 10.12 9.06
N GLU A 182 -43.74 8.80 9.26
CA GLU A 182 -44.92 8.14 9.85
C GLU A 182 -45.25 8.65 11.26
N LYS A 183 -44.23 8.84 12.10
CA LYS A 183 -44.41 9.37 13.47
C LYS A 183 -44.89 10.81 13.46
N LYS A 184 -44.46 11.61 12.48
CA LYS A 184 -44.88 13.01 12.31
C LYS A 184 -46.33 13.09 11.81
N GLY A 185 -46.70 12.23 10.87
CA GLY A 185 -48.08 12.12 10.35
C GLY A 185 -49.10 11.66 11.39
N LYS A 186 -48.71 10.84 12.37
CA LYS A 186 -49.58 10.43 13.50
C LYS A 186 -49.75 11.48 14.61
N LYS A 187 -48.90 12.54 14.60
CA LYS A 187 -48.95 13.63 15.59
C LYS A 187 -49.75 14.85 15.11
N ASN A 188 -50.05 14.92 13.81
CA ASN A 188 -50.92 15.92 13.19
C ASN A 188 -52.32 15.34 12.99
#